data_AF-A0A954IQC1-F1
#
_entry.id   AF-A0A954IQC1-F1
#
_cell.length_a   1.000
_cell.length_b   1.000
_cell.length_c   1.000
_cell.angle_alpha   90.00
_cell.angle_beta   90.00
_cell.angle_gamma   90.00
#
_symmetry.space_group_name_H-M   'P 1'
#
loop_
_entity.id
_entity.type
_entity.pdbx_description
1 polymer ?
#
loop_
_entity_poly.entity_id
_entity_poly.type
_entity_poly.pdbx_seq_one_letter_code
_entity_poly.pdbx_strand_id
1 'polypeptide(L)'
;MGYRKSVLPLFKTYCLDCHSGRDPDGKLSLATIHPNLLEGDNLETWRMIEEQLRFGDMPPKDVDQPTKAERTELLEWIRQELLKTQLPGVITEEKLLLPQFGNYVDHQALFGERRTHVTPAPPRIWRLRPEIYNTIVPRLGKRITGLANGLNSHEGSEFKDYSATYFLDEASTQQLFGNAKLVAANLIGPNAKDRMFKQLGSETPKPTDEVLTAAIETGFRKALGRGPTLEEIERFRQLFQRSAQIADNRTAAKALLTTILMQPEFLFRQELGDGKPDQFGRVRLSQREIAYALSYTLADRPINALLSRAEKRQLA
;
A
#
# COMPACT_ATOMS: atom_id res chain seq x y z
N MET A 1 6.47 19.82 18.86
CA MET A 1 5.52 20.40 19.85
C MET A 1 5.70 19.68 21.17
N GLY A 2 5.56 20.35 22.31
CA GLY A 2 5.85 19.76 23.62
C GLY A 2 4.62 19.70 24.51
N TYR A 3 4.45 18.60 25.25
CA TYR A 3 3.31 18.33 26.14
C TYR A 3 2.90 19.53 26.99
N ARG A 4 3.86 20.14 27.70
CA ARG A 4 3.58 21.24 28.64
C ARG A 4 3.03 22.51 27.98
N LYS A 5 3.38 22.78 26.72
CA LYS A 5 3.01 24.02 26.02
C LYS A 5 1.73 23.86 25.21
N SER A 6 1.53 22.70 24.59
CA SER A 6 0.44 22.46 23.64
C SER A 6 -0.69 21.62 24.24
N VAL A 7 -0.38 20.57 25.01
CA VAL A 7 -1.36 19.55 25.40
C VAL A 7 -1.90 19.78 26.81
N LEU A 8 -1.03 20.10 27.76
CA LEU A 8 -1.41 20.31 29.16
C LEU A 8 -2.46 21.43 29.35
N PRO A 9 -2.39 22.59 28.66
CA PRO A 9 -3.43 23.61 28.77
C PRO A 9 -4.79 23.08 28.31
N LEU A 10 -4.85 22.38 27.17
CA LEU A 10 -6.08 21.80 26.63
C LEU A 10 -6.64 20.71 27.56
N PHE A 11 -5.78 19.87 28.16
CA PHE A 11 -6.21 18.88 29.15
C PHE A 11 -6.81 19.53 30.40
N LYS A 12 -6.24 20.65 30.86
CA LYS A 12 -6.80 21.41 31.98
C LYS A 12 -8.17 21.98 31.67
N THR A 13 -8.37 22.48 30.45
CA THR A 13 -9.63 23.10 30.04
C THR A 13 -10.73 22.06 29.78
N TYR A 14 -10.40 20.93 29.16
CA TYR A 14 -11.41 20.03 28.60
C TYR A 14 -11.52 18.67 29.30
N CYS A 15 -10.50 18.25 30.06
CA CYS A 15 -10.43 16.87 30.56
C CYS A 15 -10.38 16.78 32.09
N LEU A 16 -9.57 17.63 32.74
CA LEU A 16 -9.23 17.47 34.15
C LEU A 16 -10.36 17.84 35.11
N ASP A 17 -11.38 18.56 34.67
CA ASP A 17 -12.54 18.87 35.51
C ASP A 17 -13.34 17.59 35.86
N CYS A 18 -13.44 16.63 34.93
CA CYS A 18 -14.12 15.35 35.13
C CYS A 18 -13.16 14.19 35.45
N HIS A 19 -11.96 14.19 34.87
CA HIS A 19 -10.99 13.09 35.00
C HIS A 19 -9.87 13.40 36.02
N SER A 20 -10.22 14.03 37.14
CA SER A 20 -9.29 14.23 38.25
C SER A 20 -10.01 14.12 39.61
N GLY A 21 -9.28 14.31 40.72
CA GLY A 21 -9.86 14.29 42.06
C GLY A 21 -10.07 12.89 42.64
N ARG A 22 -10.99 12.79 43.62
CA ARG A 22 -11.19 11.56 44.42
C ARG A 22 -12.11 10.54 43.76
N ASP A 23 -12.99 10.96 42.87
CA ASP A 23 -13.94 10.09 42.16
C ASP A 23 -14.08 10.55 40.70
N PRO A 24 -13.08 10.25 39.85
CA PRO A 24 -13.07 10.71 38.47
C PRO A 24 -14.05 9.90 37.60
N ASP A 25 -14.65 10.58 36.63
CA ASP A 25 -15.58 9.95 35.68
C ASP A 25 -14.90 8.80 34.92
N GLY A 26 -15.66 7.73 34.68
CA GLY A 26 -15.16 6.52 34.05
C GLY A 26 -14.07 5.78 34.86
N LYS A 27 -13.85 6.16 36.13
CA LYS A 27 -12.75 5.67 36.99
C LYS A 27 -11.37 5.92 36.38
N LEU A 28 -11.25 6.95 35.54
CA LEU A 28 -10.03 7.31 34.85
C LEU A 28 -9.50 8.65 35.37
N SER A 29 -8.36 8.63 36.05
CA SER A 29 -7.67 9.86 36.46
C SER A 29 -6.55 10.22 35.49
N LEU A 30 -6.60 11.42 34.92
CA LEU A 30 -5.58 11.98 34.04
C LEU A 30 -4.63 12.93 34.77
N ALA A 31 -4.82 13.15 36.07
CA ALA A 31 -4.04 14.11 36.85
C ALA A 31 -2.54 13.76 36.91
N THR A 32 -2.20 12.47 36.90
CA THR A 32 -0.82 11.97 37.01
C THR A 32 -0.35 11.26 35.74
N ILE A 33 -1.03 11.47 34.61
CA ILE A 33 -0.68 10.80 33.36
C ILE A 33 0.72 11.20 32.89
N HIS A 34 1.58 10.22 32.63
CA HIS A 34 2.95 10.48 32.20
C HIS A 34 2.98 10.86 30.70
N PRO A 35 3.60 11.99 30.32
CA PRO A 35 3.59 12.47 28.94
C PRO A 35 4.61 11.77 28.03
N ASN A 36 5.56 11.03 28.58
CA ASN A 36 6.46 10.17 27.81
C ASN A 36 5.87 8.76 27.75
N LEU A 37 5.47 8.33 26.56
CA LEU A 37 4.84 7.03 26.31
C LEU A 37 5.85 5.87 26.19
N LEU A 38 7.15 6.16 26.08
CA LEU A 38 8.20 5.14 26.09
C LEU A 38 8.54 4.65 27.49
N GLU A 39 8.56 5.57 28.45
CA GLU A 39 9.03 5.34 29.82
C GLU A 39 7.89 5.26 30.83
N GLY A 40 6.68 5.69 30.44
CA GLY A 40 5.52 5.72 31.31
C GLY A 40 4.63 4.48 31.19
N ASP A 41 3.91 4.16 32.26
CA ASP A 41 3.03 2.98 32.33
C ASP A 41 1.61 3.24 31.78
N ASN A 42 1.38 4.39 31.13
CA ASN A 42 0.05 4.84 30.69
C ASN A 42 -0.23 4.67 29.20
N LEU A 43 0.50 3.78 28.49
CA LEU A 43 0.36 3.61 27.04
C LEU A 43 -1.08 3.31 26.60
N GLU A 44 -1.75 2.35 27.25
CA GLU A 44 -3.13 1.98 26.93
C GLU A 44 -4.12 3.12 27.25
N THR A 45 -3.86 3.88 28.30
CA THR A 45 -4.66 5.08 28.61
C THR A 45 -4.54 6.13 27.52
N TRP A 46 -3.32 6.37 27.01
CA TRP A 46 -3.12 7.30 25.90
C TRP A 46 -3.80 6.84 24.60
N ARG A 47 -3.79 5.54 24.32
CA ARG A 47 -4.53 4.96 23.18
C ARG A 47 -6.04 5.18 23.30
N MET A 48 -6.58 5.00 24.51
CA MET A 48 -8.00 5.24 24.79
C MET A 48 -8.35 6.73 24.62
N ILE A 49 -7.51 7.64 25.13
CA ILE A 49 -7.72 9.09 24.94
C ILE A 49 -7.70 9.46 23.47
N GLU A 50 -6.72 8.95 22.71
CA GLU A 50 -6.64 9.18 21.26
C GLU A 50 -7.92 8.72 20.56
N GLU A 51 -8.42 7.53 20.91
CA GLU A 51 -9.65 6.98 20.37
C GLU A 51 -10.86 7.89 20.63
N GLN A 52 -11.07 8.26 21.90
CA GLN A 52 -12.20 9.11 22.30
C GLN A 52 -12.15 10.51 21.67
N LEU A 53 -10.96 11.12 21.59
CA LEU A 53 -10.76 12.42 20.93
C LEU A 53 -11.00 12.33 19.41
N ARG A 54 -10.58 11.23 18.78
CA ARG A 54 -10.70 11.04 17.33
C ARG A 54 -12.15 10.83 16.91
N PHE A 55 -12.90 10.02 17.67
CA PHE A 55 -14.34 9.86 17.48
C PHE A 55 -15.14 11.08 18.00
N GLY A 56 -14.52 11.94 18.81
CA GLY A 56 -15.20 13.12 19.35
C GLY A 56 -16.27 12.77 20.38
N ASP A 57 -16.12 11.62 21.03
CA ASP A 57 -16.95 11.16 22.12
C ASP A 57 -16.56 11.85 23.44
N MET A 58 -15.29 12.28 23.54
CA MET A 58 -14.78 13.07 24.66
C MET A 58 -14.22 14.43 24.19
N PRO A 59 -14.51 15.51 24.93
CA PRO A 59 -15.46 15.58 26.05
C PRO A 59 -16.91 15.24 25.63
N PRO A 60 -17.84 14.98 26.56
CA PRO A 60 -19.25 14.77 26.23
C PRO A 60 -19.90 15.98 25.53
N LYS A 61 -20.99 15.77 24.77
CA LYS A 61 -21.63 16.82 23.96
C LYS A 61 -22.25 17.96 24.77
N ASP A 62 -22.51 17.74 26.05
CA ASP A 62 -23.11 18.66 27.01
C ASP A 62 -22.10 19.58 27.70
N VAL A 63 -20.80 19.37 27.46
CA VAL A 63 -19.72 20.23 27.97
C VAL A 63 -18.91 20.85 26.82
N ASP A 64 -18.07 21.83 27.17
CA ASP A 64 -17.25 22.56 26.21
C ASP A 64 -16.34 21.61 25.41
N GLN A 65 -16.40 21.74 24.08
CA GLN A 65 -15.63 20.96 23.14
C GLN A 65 -14.38 21.72 22.70
N PRO A 66 -13.23 21.04 22.54
CA PRO A 66 -12.10 21.60 21.81
C PRO A 66 -12.51 21.97 20.39
N THR A 67 -11.99 23.09 19.89
CA THR A 67 -12.13 23.45 18.47
C THR A 67 -11.48 22.38 17.58
N LYS A 68 -11.82 22.36 16.28
CA LYS A 68 -11.20 21.43 15.33
C LYS A 68 -9.67 21.55 15.31
N ALA A 69 -9.13 22.76 15.39
CA ALA A 69 -7.70 23.02 15.40
C ALA A 69 -7.02 22.46 16.67
N GLU A 70 -7.60 22.71 17.84
CA GLU A 70 -7.08 22.21 19.13
C GLU A 70 -7.15 20.68 19.21
N ARG A 71 -8.24 20.08 18.72
CA ARG A 71 -8.38 18.62 18.64
C ARG A 71 -7.33 18.01 17.71
N THR A 72 -7.08 18.63 16.55
CA THR A 72 -6.00 18.20 15.65
C THR A 72 -4.63 18.32 16.31
N GLU A 73 -4.36 19.40 17.06
CA GLU A 73 -3.11 19.56 17.80
C GLU A 73 -2.91 18.45 18.86
N LEU A 74 -3.97 18.12 19.62
CA LEU A 74 -3.94 17.03 20.59
C LEU A 74 -3.63 15.68 19.92
N LEU A 75 -4.40 15.33 18.87
CA LEU A 75 -4.25 14.06 18.16
C LEU A 75 -2.87 13.94 17.52
N GLU A 76 -2.35 15.00 16.91
CA GLU A 76 -1.03 14.98 16.29
C GLU A 76 0.07 14.79 17.34
N TRP A 77 -0.01 15.47 18.49
CA TRP A 77 0.96 15.25 19.57
C TRP A 77 0.92 13.80 20.09
N ILE A 78 -0.28 13.26 20.38
CA ILE A 78 -0.43 11.88 20.86
C ILE A 78 0.13 10.89 19.83
N ARG A 79 -0.19 11.08 18.54
CA ARG A 79 0.34 10.27 17.44
C ARG A 79 1.86 10.27 17.40
N GLN A 80 2.50 11.43 17.53
CA GLN A 80 3.96 11.54 17.50
C GLN A 80 4.62 10.83 18.68
N GLU A 81 4.03 10.86 19.88
CA GLU A 81 4.55 10.09 21.02
C GLU A 81 4.33 8.59 20.85
N LEU A 82 3.15 8.18 20.37
CA LEU A 82 2.82 6.79 20.08
C LEU A 82 3.79 6.17 19.06
N LEU A 83 4.15 6.90 18.00
CA LEU A 83 5.12 6.43 17.00
C LEU A 83 6.50 6.08 17.59
N LYS A 84 6.92 6.77 18.66
CA LYS A 84 8.21 6.48 19.31
C LYS A 84 8.25 5.09 19.92
N THR A 85 7.11 4.60 20.42
CA THR A 85 7.00 3.31 21.10
C THR A 85 7.17 2.11 20.16
N GLN A 86 7.17 2.32 18.83
CA GLN A 86 7.03 1.26 17.82
C GLN A 86 5.77 0.39 17.99
N LEU A 87 4.90 0.80 18.92
CA LEU A 87 3.57 0.32 19.17
C LEU A 87 2.60 1.51 18.99
N PRO A 88 2.68 2.26 17.87
CA PRO A 88 1.70 3.32 17.65
C PRO A 88 0.33 2.71 17.82
N GLY A 89 -0.61 3.40 18.46
CA GLY A 89 -1.97 2.91 18.71
C GLY A 89 -2.65 2.56 17.40
N VAL A 90 -2.40 1.33 16.95
CA VAL A 90 -2.88 0.74 15.71
C VAL A 90 -4.42 0.67 15.74
N ILE A 91 -4.99 0.70 16.94
CA ILE A 91 -6.41 0.48 17.22
C ILE A 91 -7.31 1.48 16.47
N THR A 92 -7.11 2.79 16.58
CA THR A 92 -8.12 3.73 16.04
C THR A 92 -8.00 3.95 14.54
N GLU A 93 -6.78 4.08 14.01
CA GLU A 93 -6.59 4.23 12.55
C GLU A 93 -6.93 2.94 11.81
N GLU A 94 -6.58 1.75 12.31
CA GLU A 94 -7.04 0.51 11.70
C GLU A 94 -8.53 0.31 11.86
N LYS A 95 -9.13 0.64 13.02
CA LYS A 95 -10.60 0.62 13.19
C LYS A 95 -11.28 1.44 12.11
N LEU A 96 -10.85 2.67 11.86
CA LEU A 96 -11.42 3.51 10.79
C LEU A 96 -11.24 2.93 9.39
N LEU A 97 -10.25 2.05 9.19
CA LEU A 97 -10.05 1.33 7.94
C LEU A 97 -10.90 0.04 7.84
N LEU A 98 -11.53 -0.40 8.93
CA LEU A 98 -12.42 -1.56 8.93
C LEU A 98 -13.78 -1.24 8.27
N PRO A 99 -14.43 -2.24 7.65
CA PRO A 99 -15.70 -2.06 6.93
C PRO A 99 -16.80 -1.40 7.77
N GLN A 100 -16.91 -1.81 9.03
CA GLN A 100 -17.92 -1.33 9.97
C GLN A 100 -17.81 0.18 10.28
N PHE A 101 -16.65 0.80 10.03
CA PHE A 101 -16.43 2.24 10.19
C PHE A 101 -16.38 2.99 8.86
N GLY A 102 -16.66 2.34 7.71
CA GLY A 102 -16.61 2.98 6.39
C GLY A 102 -17.55 4.17 6.21
N ASN A 103 -18.60 4.27 7.03
CA ASN A 103 -19.54 5.40 7.07
C ASN A 103 -19.24 6.39 8.21
N TYR A 104 -18.15 6.20 8.96
CA TYR A 104 -17.75 7.11 10.03
C TYR A 104 -17.08 8.36 9.43
N VAL A 105 -17.90 9.29 8.97
CA VAL A 105 -17.46 10.52 8.30
C VAL A 105 -18.06 11.75 9.01
N ASP A 106 -17.25 12.81 9.15
CA ASP A 106 -17.71 14.11 9.66
C ASP A 106 -18.79 14.68 8.72
N HIS A 107 -20.03 14.72 9.20
CA HIS A 107 -21.18 15.20 8.43
C HIS A 107 -21.05 16.69 8.08
N GLN A 108 -20.44 17.50 8.95
CA GLN A 108 -20.16 18.91 8.65
C GLN A 108 -19.09 19.03 7.56
N ALA A 109 -18.14 18.10 7.49
CA ALA A 109 -17.17 18.07 6.41
C ALA A 109 -17.77 17.68 5.05
N LEU A 110 -18.82 16.85 5.03
CA LEU A 110 -19.51 16.40 3.81
C LEU A 110 -20.62 17.35 3.35
N PHE A 111 -21.42 17.85 4.28
CA PHE A 111 -22.68 18.56 4.00
C PHE A 111 -22.70 20.01 4.50
N GLY A 112 -21.63 20.48 5.13
CA GLY A 112 -21.46 21.88 5.52
C GLY A 112 -21.10 22.76 4.33
N GLU A 113 -20.38 23.84 4.60
CA GLU A 113 -19.98 24.77 3.55
C GLU A 113 -19.10 24.09 2.49
N ARG A 114 -19.41 24.37 1.22
CA ARG A 114 -18.61 23.88 0.11
C ARG A 114 -17.22 24.48 0.20
N ARG A 115 -16.21 23.62 0.35
CA ARG A 115 -14.81 24.03 0.33
C ARG A 115 -14.48 24.69 -1.01
N THR A 116 -13.64 25.73 -0.95
CA THR A 116 -13.12 26.44 -2.13
C THR A 116 -12.12 25.60 -2.95
N HIS A 117 -11.64 24.49 -2.40
CA HIS A 117 -10.61 23.65 -2.97
C HIS A 117 -10.77 22.20 -2.51
N VAL A 118 -10.11 21.28 -3.22
CA VAL A 118 -10.08 19.85 -2.90
C VAL A 118 -8.85 19.56 -2.05
N THR A 119 -9.06 18.96 -0.88
CA THR A 119 -7.97 18.35 -0.11
C THR A 119 -7.57 17.04 -0.81
N PRO A 120 -6.32 16.88 -1.28
CA PRO A 120 -5.91 15.65 -1.93
C PRO A 120 -5.97 14.47 -0.96
N ALA A 121 -6.38 13.30 -1.47
CA ALA A 121 -6.15 12.05 -0.76
C ALA A 121 -4.62 11.81 -0.65
N PRO A 122 -4.14 11.13 0.42
CA PRO A 122 -2.73 10.77 0.51
C PRO A 122 -2.32 9.87 -0.67
N PRO A 123 -1.01 9.81 -1.01
CA PRO A 123 -0.48 8.82 -1.95
C PRO A 123 -0.88 7.40 -1.57
N ARG A 124 -1.24 6.57 -2.56
CA ARG A 124 -1.81 5.23 -2.29
C ARG A 124 -1.06 4.15 -3.04
N ILE A 125 -0.91 3.01 -2.38
CA ILE A 125 -0.45 1.77 -2.99
C ILE A 125 -1.56 0.74 -2.78
N TRP A 126 -2.21 0.37 -3.88
CA TRP A 126 -3.32 -0.55 -3.89
C TRP A 126 -2.85 -1.92 -4.33
N ARG A 127 -3.08 -2.94 -3.53
CA ARG A 127 -2.93 -4.30 -4.01
C ARG A 127 -3.91 -4.56 -5.16
N LEU A 128 -3.50 -5.33 -6.15
CA LEU A 128 -4.40 -5.82 -7.19
C LEU A 128 -5.45 -6.75 -6.59
N ARG A 129 -6.68 -6.63 -7.10
CA ARG A 129 -7.76 -7.54 -6.77
C ARG A 129 -7.48 -8.94 -7.28
N PRO A 130 -8.00 -9.99 -6.63
CA PRO A 130 -7.91 -11.36 -7.11
C PRO A 130 -8.41 -11.53 -8.55
N GLU A 131 -9.48 -10.84 -8.94
CA GLU A 131 -10.07 -10.89 -10.29
C GLU A 131 -9.11 -10.31 -11.34
N ILE A 132 -8.43 -9.21 -10.99
CA ILE A 132 -7.41 -8.61 -11.83
C ILE A 132 -6.24 -9.59 -11.99
N TYR A 133 -5.73 -10.13 -10.89
CA TYR A 133 -4.63 -11.11 -10.91
C TYR A 133 -4.98 -12.34 -11.77
N ASN A 134 -6.15 -12.93 -11.55
CA ASN A 134 -6.65 -14.08 -12.29
C ASN A 134 -6.90 -13.75 -13.78
N THR A 135 -7.08 -12.48 -14.12
CA THR A 135 -7.19 -12.04 -15.51
C THR A 135 -5.80 -11.83 -16.14
N ILE A 136 -4.86 -11.20 -15.45
CA ILE A 136 -3.56 -10.84 -16.04
C ILE A 136 -2.58 -12.02 -16.08
N VAL A 137 -2.44 -12.77 -14.98
CA VAL A 137 -1.34 -13.72 -14.79
C VAL A 137 -1.41 -14.91 -15.75
N PRO A 138 -2.58 -15.55 -15.97
CA PRO A 138 -2.69 -16.62 -16.96
C PRO A 138 -2.32 -16.20 -18.39
N ARG A 139 -2.48 -14.90 -18.70
CA ARG A 139 -2.28 -14.33 -20.03
C ARG A 139 -0.84 -13.87 -20.30
N LEU A 140 0.03 -13.88 -19.29
CA LEU A 140 1.46 -13.61 -19.48
C LEU A 140 2.12 -14.64 -20.42
N GLY A 141 1.65 -15.90 -20.39
CA GLY A 141 2.09 -16.97 -21.28
C GLY A 141 1.00 -17.46 -22.25
N LYS A 142 1.11 -18.73 -22.69
CA LYS A 142 0.03 -19.44 -23.41
C LYS A 142 -0.96 -20.05 -22.41
N ARG A 143 -1.85 -19.23 -21.84
CA ARG A 143 -2.95 -19.63 -20.94
C ARG A 143 -2.46 -20.59 -19.84
N ILE A 144 -1.76 -20.01 -18.87
CA ILE A 144 -1.17 -20.76 -17.76
C ILE A 144 -2.27 -21.24 -16.81
N THR A 145 -2.23 -22.51 -16.41
CA THR A 145 -3.19 -23.16 -15.49
C THR A 145 -2.51 -23.60 -14.20
N GLY A 146 -3.28 -23.93 -13.16
CA GLY A 146 -2.75 -24.44 -11.89
C GLY A 146 -2.14 -23.38 -10.99
N LEU A 147 -2.55 -22.12 -11.14
CA LEU A 147 -2.15 -21.03 -10.25
C LEU A 147 -2.92 -21.15 -8.92
N ALA A 148 -2.20 -21.06 -7.81
CA ALA A 148 -2.76 -21.01 -6.47
C ALA A 148 -3.42 -19.65 -6.19
N ASN A 149 -4.36 -19.63 -5.24
CA ASN A 149 -5.13 -18.45 -4.87
C ASN A 149 -4.45 -17.61 -3.78
N GLY A 150 -3.28 -17.04 -4.08
CA GLY A 150 -2.48 -16.31 -3.09
C GLY A 150 -3.02 -14.93 -2.70
N LEU A 151 -4.14 -14.49 -3.28
CA LEU A 151 -4.73 -13.16 -3.03
C LEU A 151 -6.08 -13.20 -2.30
N ASN A 152 -6.68 -14.38 -2.07
CA ASN A 152 -7.90 -14.50 -1.28
C ASN A 152 -7.59 -15.24 0.02
N SER A 153 -7.36 -14.49 1.10
CA SER A 153 -7.04 -15.08 2.41
C SER A 153 -8.20 -15.02 3.41
N HIS A 154 -9.27 -14.27 3.15
CA HIS A 154 -10.38 -14.12 4.10
C HIS A 154 -11.69 -14.77 3.67
N GLU A 155 -12.21 -15.63 4.55
CA GLU A 155 -13.56 -16.18 4.49
C GLU A 155 -14.56 -15.22 5.17
N GLY A 156 -15.74 -15.06 4.57
CA GLY A 156 -16.80 -14.17 5.07
C GLY A 156 -17.87 -13.87 4.00
N SER A 157 -19.06 -13.46 4.44
CA SER A 157 -20.20 -13.08 3.59
C SER A 157 -20.18 -11.61 3.14
N GLU A 158 -19.18 -10.84 3.58
CA GLU A 158 -19.05 -9.41 3.31
C GLU A 158 -18.18 -9.12 2.06
N PHE A 159 -18.00 -7.83 1.73
CA PHE A 159 -17.04 -7.40 0.71
C PHE A 159 -15.63 -7.87 1.10
N LYS A 160 -14.97 -8.66 0.24
CA LYS A 160 -13.70 -9.36 0.55
C LYS A 160 -12.43 -8.58 0.20
N ASP A 161 -12.57 -7.38 -0.34
CA ASP A 161 -11.47 -6.60 -0.93
C ASP A 161 -11.20 -5.30 -0.17
N TYR A 162 -11.21 -5.38 1.17
CA TYR A 162 -10.75 -4.27 2.00
C TYR A 162 -9.24 -4.34 2.16
N SER A 163 -8.57 -3.24 1.81
CA SER A 163 -7.11 -3.14 1.91
C SER A 163 -6.60 -3.30 3.34
N ALA A 164 -7.39 -2.86 4.32
CA ALA A 164 -7.02 -2.86 5.74
C ALA A 164 -7.00 -4.26 6.36
N THR A 165 -7.93 -5.11 5.94
CA THR A 165 -8.03 -6.47 6.46
C THR A 165 -7.01 -7.39 5.81
N TYR A 166 -6.45 -7.01 4.67
CA TYR A 166 -5.58 -7.89 3.90
C TYR A 166 -4.11 -7.69 4.27
N PHE A 167 -3.48 -8.78 4.73
CA PHE A 167 -2.04 -8.88 4.95
C PHE A 167 -1.48 -10.06 4.13
N LEU A 168 -0.31 -9.87 3.51
CA LEU A 168 0.42 -10.94 2.84
C LEU A 168 1.19 -11.75 3.89
N ASP A 169 0.55 -12.80 4.39
CA ASP A 169 1.20 -13.76 5.27
C ASP A 169 2.18 -14.67 4.51
N GLU A 170 2.88 -15.50 5.27
CA GLU A 170 3.85 -16.44 4.70
C GLU A 170 3.18 -17.43 3.74
N ALA A 171 1.99 -17.94 4.08
CA ALA A 171 1.25 -18.89 3.25
C ALA A 171 0.89 -18.30 1.89
N SER A 172 0.33 -17.08 1.88
CA SER A 172 0.01 -16.33 0.66
C SER A 172 1.27 -16.05 -0.16
N THR A 173 2.36 -15.66 0.49
CA THR A 173 3.65 -15.40 -0.16
C THR A 173 4.21 -16.65 -0.83
N GLN A 174 4.14 -17.82 -0.18
CA GLN A 174 4.58 -19.09 -0.77
C GLN A 174 3.74 -19.47 -2.00
N GLN A 175 2.43 -19.26 -1.95
CA GLN A 175 1.54 -19.49 -3.11
C GLN A 175 1.88 -18.56 -4.27
N LEU A 176 2.08 -17.27 -4.03
CA LEU A 176 2.45 -16.28 -5.04
C LEU A 176 3.82 -16.58 -5.65
N PHE A 177 4.78 -17.02 -4.82
CA PHE A 177 6.09 -17.46 -5.29
C PHE A 177 6.01 -18.73 -6.15
N GLY A 178 5.16 -19.68 -5.77
CA GLY A 178 4.84 -20.85 -6.59
C GLY A 178 4.27 -20.46 -7.95
N ASN A 179 3.32 -19.52 -7.98
CA ASN A 179 2.76 -18.97 -9.21
C ASN A 179 3.85 -18.31 -10.08
N ALA A 180 4.71 -17.47 -9.49
CA ALA A 180 5.80 -16.81 -10.19
C ALA A 180 6.74 -17.84 -10.86
N LYS A 181 7.12 -18.91 -10.14
CA LYS A 181 7.93 -20.00 -10.69
C LYS A 181 7.25 -20.73 -11.84
N LEU A 182 5.94 -20.98 -11.74
CA LEU A 182 5.16 -21.67 -12.76
C LEU A 182 5.01 -20.80 -14.02
N VAL A 183 4.77 -19.50 -13.85
CA VAL A 183 4.74 -18.52 -14.94
C VAL A 183 6.10 -18.43 -15.62
N ALA A 184 7.18 -18.25 -14.87
CA ALA A 184 8.54 -18.19 -15.39
C ALA A 184 8.90 -19.44 -16.21
N ALA A 185 8.55 -20.64 -15.72
CA ALA A 185 8.78 -21.90 -16.44
C ALA A 185 8.01 -21.96 -17.77
N ASN A 186 6.78 -21.42 -17.83
CA ASN A 186 6.00 -21.35 -19.06
C ASN A 186 6.57 -20.33 -20.06
N LEU A 187 7.11 -19.21 -19.58
CA LEU A 187 7.70 -18.16 -20.41
C LEU A 187 8.98 -18.62 -21.12
N ILE A 188 9.75 -19.54 -20.54
CA ILE A 188 10.98 -20.09 -21.15
C ILE A 188 10.78 -21.48 -21.76
N GLY A 189 9.56 -22.02 -21.69
CA GLY A 189 9.24 -23.37 -22.16
C GLY A 189 9.32 -23.52 -23.69
N PRO A 190 9.28 -24.76 -24.20
CA PRO A 190 9.34 -25.04 -25.65
C PRO A 190 8.23 -24.32 -26.42
N ASN A 191 7.07 -24.14 -25.78
CA ASN A 191 5.89 -23.52 -26.35
C ASN A 191 5.79 -22.01 -26.11
N ALA A 192 6.81 -21.36 -25.52
CA ALA A 192 6.82 -19.93 -25.25
C ALA A 192 6.51 -19.10 -26.51
N LYS A 193 5.83 -17.97 -26.32
CA LYS A 193 5.50 -17.04 -27.42
C LYS A 193 6.69 -16.17 -27.79
N ASP A 194 7.41 -15.69 -26.79
CA ASP A 194 8.49 -14.72 -26.98
C ASP A 194 9.81 -15.45 -27.26
N ARG A 195 10.36 -15.24 -28.47
CA ARG A 195 11.62 -15.88 -28.92
C ARG A 195 12.79 -15.60 -27.97
N MET A 196 12.87 -14.39 -27.45
CA MET A 196 13.94 -13.99 -26.53
C MET A 196 13.95 -14.80 -25.23
N PHE A 197 12.79 -15.16 -24.66
CA PHE A 197 12.75 -16.00 -23.45
C PHE A 197 13.19 -17.44 -23.73
N LYS A 198 12.92 -17.96 -24.94
CA LYS A 198 13.48 -19.25 -25.37
C LYS A 198 15.00 -19.21 -25.50
N GLN A 199 15.52 -18.14 -26.12
CA GLN A 199 16.96 -17.96 -26.29
C GLN A 199 17.67 -17.74 -24.95
N LEU A 200 17.02 -17.03 -24.02
CA LEU A 200 17.54 -16.80 -22.67
C LEU A 200 17.81 -18.12 -21.92
N GLY A 201 16.94 -19.12 -22.09
CA GLY A 201 17.10 -20.44 -21.46
C GLY A 201 17.88 -21.46 -22.31
N SER A 202 18.51 -21.07 -23.41
CA SER A 202 19.25 -21.97 -24.29
C SER A 202 20.70 -22.18 -23.83
N GLU A 203 21.20 -23.41 -23.93
CA GLU A 203 22.63 -23.72 -23.71
C GLU A 203 23.46 -23.60 -24.99
N THR A 204 22.81 -23.77 -26.15
CA THR A 204 23.47 -23.83 -27.45
C THR A 204 22.55 -23.23 -28.52
N PRO A 205 22.82 -21.99 -28.98
CA PRO A 205 23.86 -21.08 -28.49
C PRO A 205 23.53 -20.53 -27.10
N LYS A 206 24.56 -20.21 -26.31
CA LYS A 206 24.39 -19.45 -25.06
C LYS A 206 23.79 -18.07 -25.35
N PRO A 207 22.97 -17.51 -24.44
CA PRO A 207 22.35 -16.21 -24.65
C PRO A 207 23.41 -15.11 -24.73
N THR A 208 23.28 -14.25 -25.75
CA THR A 208 24.09 -13.04 -25.85
C THR A 208 23.61 -11.99 -24.86
N ASP A 209 24.45 -11.00 -24.60
CA ASP A 209 24.11 -9.91 -23.70
C ASP A 209 22.92 -9.07 -24.18
N GLU A 210 22.79 -8.94 -25.50
CA GLU A 210 21.67 -8.30 -26.18
C GLU A 210 20.36 -9.07 -25.91
N VAL A 211 20.39 -10.41 -26.00
CA VAL A 211 19.24 -11.26 -25.69
C VAL A 211 18.85 -11.14 -24.21
N LEU A 212 19.84 -11.12 -23.31
CA LEU A 212 19.62 -10.95 -21.88
C LEU A 212 18.95 -9.60 -21.57
N THR A 213 19.48 -8.51 -22.11
CA THR A 213 18.93 -7.16 -21.91
C THR A 213 17.52 -7.05 -22.49
N ALA A 214 17.29 -7.53 -23.72
CA ALA A 214 15.97 -7.53 -24.34
C ALA A 214 14.94 -8.37 -23.55
N ALA A 215 15.39 -9.50 -22.99
CA ALA A 215 14.54 -10.34 -22.15
C ALA A 215 14.19 -9.66 -20.81
N ILE A 216 15.14 -8.96 -20.18
CA ILE A 216 14.86 -8.16 -18.97
C ILE A 216 13.84 -7.07 -19.30
N GLU A 217 14.06 -6.28 -20.35
CA GLU A 217 13.12 -5.24 -20.77
C GLU A 217 11.71 -5.79 -21.04
N THR A 218 11.63 -6.91 -21.75
CA THR A 218 10.35 -7.54 -22.07
C THR A 218 9.68 -8.14 -20.84
N GLY A 219 10.45 -8.72 -19.91
CA GLY A 219 9.97 -9.19 -18.63
C GLY A 219 9.35 -8.06 -17.81
N PHE A 220 10.06 -6.93 -17.70
CA PHE A 220 9.59 -5.72 -17.03
C PHE A 220 8.32 -5.15 -17.67
N ARG A 221 8.28 -5.02 -19.01
CA ARG A 221 7.08 -4.50 -19.70
C ARG A 221 5.89 -5.44 -19.55
N LYS A 222 6.09 -6.76 -19.54
CA LYS A 222 5.00 -7.73 -19.39
C LYS A 222 4.50 -7.86 -17.95
N ALA A 223 5.42 -7.94 -16.99
CA ALA A 223 5.08 -8.15 -15.58
C ALA A 223 4.67 -6.84 -14.93
N LEU A 224 5.51 -5.82 -15.05
CA LEU A 224 5.34 -4.56 -14.32
C LEU A 224 4.64 -3.51 -15.18
N GLY A 225 4.71 -3.59 -16.50
CA GLY A 225 4.09 -2.59 -17.39
C GLY A 225 4.90 -1.29 -17.53
N ARG A 226 6.21 -1.35 -17.26
CA ARG A 226 7.20 -0.29 -17.54
C ARG A 226 8.49 -0.91 -18.05
N GLY A 227 9.39 -0.08 -18.57
CA GLY A 227 10.79 -0.48 -18.75
C GLY A 227 11.54 -0.55 -17.41
N PRO A 228 12.63 -1.33 -17.36
CA PRO A 228 13.58 -1.29 -16.25
C PRO A 228 14.42 0.00 -16.29
N THR A 229 14.95 0.42 -15.14
CA THR A 229 16.03 1.42 -15.05
C THR A 229 17.38 0.79 -15.42
N LEU A 230 18.40 1.62 -15.66
CA LEU A 230 19.76 1.12 -15.93
C LEU A 230 20.32 0.29 -14.77
N GLU A 231 20.04 0.71 -13.53
CA GLU A 231 20.42 -0.03 -12.33
C GLU A 231 19.68 -1.38 -12.23
N GLU A 232 18.39 -1.42 -12.55
CA GLU A 232 17.63 -2.66 -12.60
C GLU A 232 18.19 -3.61 -13.68
N ILE A 233 18.48 -3.11 -14.89
CA ILE A 233 19.10 -3.93 -15.94
C ILE A 233 20.37 -4.59 -15.41
N GLU A 234 21.27 -3.81 -14.81
CA GLU A 234 22.54 -4.34 -14.32
C GLU A 234 22.36 -5.33 -13.16
N ARG A 235 21.48 -5.02 -12.20
CA ARG A 235 21.14 -5.92 -11.09
C ARG A 235 20.61 -7.28 -11.58
N PHE A 236 19.70 -7.26 -12.56
CA PHE A 236 19.12 -8.48 -13.12
C PHE A 236 20.10 -9.23 -14.04
N ARG A 237 21.00 -8.54 -14.76
CA ARG A 237 22.10 -9.17 -15.51
C ARG A 237 23.02 -9.95 -14.58
N GLN A 238 23.45 -9.33 -13.48
CA GLN A 238 24.30 -10.00 -12.49
C GLN A 238 23.62 -11.19 -11.84
N LEU A 239 22.31 -11.08 -11.53
CA LEU A 239 21.52 -12.21 -11.01
C LEU A 239 21.52 -13.39 -11.98
N PHE A 240 21.29 -13.14 -13.28
CA PHE A 240 21.32 -14.16 -14.31
C PHE A 240 22.69 -14.83 -14.40
N GLN A 241 23.75 -14.03 -14.51
CA GLN A 241 25.13 -14.53 -14.65
C GLN A 241 25.54 -15.40 -13.45
N ARG A 242 25.28 -14.96 -12.21
CA ARG A 242 25.57 -15.75 -11.00
C ARG A 242 24.77 -17.05 -10.98
N SER A 243 23.49 -16.99 -11.35
CA SER A 243 22.63 -18.17 -11.36
C SER A 243 23.04 -19.18 -12.44
N ALA A 244 23.47 -18.69 -13.62
CA ALA A 244 23.95 -19.52 -14.72
C ALA A 244 25.31 -20.18 -14.41
N GLN A 245 26.17 -19.52 -13.62
CA GLN A 245 27.43 -20.11 -13.14
C GLN A 245 27.21 -21.25 -12.15
N ILE A 246 26.16 -21.17 -11.32
CA ILE A 246 25.85 -22.19 -10.30
C ILE A 246 25.11 -23.39 -10.91
N ALA A 247 24.25 -23.14 -11.89
CA ALA A 247 23.39 -24.15 -12.50
C ALA A 247 23.50 -24.12 -14.04
N ASP A 248 22.41 -23.80 -14.72
CA ASP A 248 22.31 -23.70 -16.18
C ASP A 248 21.55 -22.43 -16.58
N ASN A 249 21.61 -22.04 -17.85
CA ASN A 249 20.93 -20.84 -18.37
C ASN A 249 19.42 -20.94 -18.21
N ARG A 250 18.86 -22.16 -18.29
CA ARG A 250 17.43 -22.38 -18.11
C ARG A 250 16.97 -22.07 -16.68
N THR A 251 17.74 -22.51 -15.68
CA THR A 251 17.50 -22.24 -14.26
C THR A 251 17.73 -20.77 -13.96
N ALA A 252 18.78 -20.17 -14.53
CA ALA A 252 19.04 -18.74 -14.44
C ALA A 252 17.91 -17.88 -15.05
N ALA A 253 17.39 -18.26 -16.21
CA ALA A 253 16.27 -17.59 -16.86
C ALA A 253 15.00 -17.69 -16.02
N LYS A 254 14.72 -18.87 -15.44
CA LYS A 254 13.60 -19.07 -14.53
C LYS A 254 13.74 -18.21 -13.27
N ALA A 255 14.93 -18.18 -12.67
CA ALA A 255 15.22 -17.36 -11.50
C ALA A 255 15.02 -15.88 -11.80
N LEU A 256 15.61 -15.38 -12.88
CA LEU A 256 15.46 -13.99 -13.34
C LEU A 256 13.99 -13.59 -13.49
N LEU A 257 13.20 -14.36 -14.25
CA LEU A 257 11.79 -14.05 -14.49
C LEU A 257 10.94 -14.19 -13.22
N THR A 258 11.26 -15.17 -12.35
CA THR A 258 10.60 -15.30 -11.05
C THR A 258 10.87 -14.06 -10.19
N THR A 259 12.11 -13.56 -10.15
CA THR A 259 12.45 -12.36 -9.38
C THR A 259 11.78 -11.10 -9.92
N ILE A 260 11.59 -10.97 -11.24
CA ILE A 260 10.78 -9.88 -11.84
C ILE A 260 9.32 -9.98 -11.38
N LEU A 261 8.72 -11.18 -11.42
CA LEU A 261 7.34 -11.41 -11.00
C LEU A 261 7.12 -11.25 -9.48
N MET A 262 8.20 -11.31 -8.70
CA MET A 262 8.19 -11.08 -7.25
C MET A 262 8.49 -9.63 -6.85
N GLN A 263 8.68 -8.71 -7.82
CA GLN A 263 8.73 -7.29 -7.47
C GLN A 263 7.37 -6.85 -6.91
N PRO A 264 7.33 -6.01 -5.86
CA PRO A 264 6.07 -5.52 -5.30
C PRO A 264 5.14 -4.92 -6.36
N GLU A 265 5.67 -4.17 -7.33
CA GLU A 265 4.86 -3.53 -8.39
C GLU A 265 4.07 -4.52 -9.27
N PHE A 266 4.40 -5.81 -9.23
CA PHE A 266 3.60 -6.84 -9.89
C PHE A 266 2.22 -7.04 -9.23
N LEU A 267 2.16 -6.89 -7.91
CA LEU A 267 0.94 -7.08 -7.12
C LEU A 267 0.31 -5.77 -6.67
N PHE A 268 0.99 -4.64 -6.88
CA PHE A 268 0.53 -3.34 -6.40
C PHE A 268 0.42 -2.31 -7.53
N ARG A 269 -0.72 -1.62 -7.57
CA ARG A 269 -0.94 -0.39 -8.32
C ARG A 269 -0.58 0.80 -7.46
N GLN A 270 0.29 1.65 -7.98
CA GLN A 270 0.71 2.88 -7.32
C GLN A 270 -0.11 4.07 -7.82
N GLU A 271 -0.41 5.01 -6.92
CA GLU A 271 -1.04 6.30 -7.15
C GLU A 271 -0.29 7.36 -6.31
N LEU A 272 0.98 7.54 -6.64
CA LEU A 272 1.91 8.43 -5.94
C LEU A 272 2.00 9.80 -6.64
N GLY A 273 1.92 9.79 -7.97
CA GLY A 273 2.16 10.97 -8.80
C GLY A 273 3.63 11.28 -9.01
N ASP A 274 3.93 12.00 -10.10
CA ASP A 274 5.29 12.32 -10.55
C ASP A 274 5.56 13.83 -10.67
N GLY A 275 4.59 14.66 -10.28
CA GLY A 275 4.65 16.12 -10.35
C GLY A 275 5.03 16.79 -9.04
N LYS A 276 5.23 18.12 -9.10
CA LYS A 276 5.31 18.94 -7.89
C LYS A 276 3.90 19.16 -7.32
N PRO A 277 3.71 19.15 -5.99
CA PRO A 277 2.46 19.57 -5.38
C PRO A 277 2.13 21.01 -5.80
N ASP A 278 0.85 21.26 -6.08
CA ASP A 278 0.37 22.64 -6.24
C ASP A 278 0.21 23.36 -4.89
N GLN A 279 -0.32 24.59 -4.90
CA GLN A 279 -0.54 25.38 -3.68
C GLN A 279 -1.47 24.72 -2.64
N PHE A 280 -2.20 23.68 -3.04
CA PHE A 280 -3.10 22.90 -2.18
C PHE A 280 -2.55 21.50 -1.87
N GLY A 281 -1.28 21.24 -2.20
CA GLY A 281 -0.63 19.94 -1.97
C GLY A 281 -1.02 18.84 -2.96
N ARG A 282 -1.77 19.17 -4.03
CA ARG A 282 -2.24 18.16 -4.99
C ARG A 282 -1.12 17.80 -5.96
N VAL A 283 -0.87 16.50 -6.14
CA VAL A 283 0.09 15.97 -7.11
C VAL A 283 -0.66 15.34 -8.28
N ARG A 284 -0.25 15.65 -9.51
CA ARG A 284 -0.80 14.98 -10.70
C ARG A 284 -0.25 13.54 -10.74
N LEU A 285 -1.16 12.58 -10.91
CA LEU A 285 -0.78 11.21 -11.25
C LEU A 285 0.02 11.20 -12.56
N SER A 286 1.04 10.35 -12.62
CA SER A 286 1.77 10.12 -13.86
C SER A 286 0.84 9.55 -14.93
N GLN A 287 1.20 9.71 -16.20
CA GLN A 287 0.44 9.17 -17.33
C GLN A 287 0.10 7.68 -17.16
N ARG A 288 1.06 6.92 -16.64
CA ARG A 288 0.92 5.49 -16.39
C ARG A 288 -0.06 5.19 -15.27
N GLU A 289 0.03 5.91 -14.15
CA GLU A 289 -0.90 5.76 -13.04
C GLU A 289 -2.33 6.12 -13.45
N ILE A 290 -2.52 7.18 -14.27
CA ILE A 290 -3.82 7.52 -14.84
C ILE A 290 -4.36 6.38 -15.70
N ALA A 291 -3.54 5.80 -16.59
CA ALA A 291 -3.96 4.69 -17.44
C ALA A 291 -4.38 3.45 -16.63
N TYR A 292 -3.63 3.09 -15.59
CA TYR A 292 -3.98 1.94 -14.74
C TYR A 292 -5.18 2.21 -13.85
N ALA A 293 -5.29 3.42 -13.26
CA ALA A 293 -6.45 3.82 -12.48
C ALA A 293 -7.73 3.68 -13.33
N LEU A 294 -7.76 4.30 -14.52
CA LEU A 294 -8.89 4.22 -15.44
C LEU A 294 -9.15 2.79 -15.93
N SER A 295 -8.09 2.02 -16.26
CA SER A 295 -8.24 0.64 -16.70
C SER A 295 -8.95 -0.21 -15.66
N TYR A 296 -8.51 -0.13 -14.40
CA TYR A 296 -9.05 -0.95 -13.31
C TYR A 296 -10.38 -0.45 -12.73
N THR A 297 -10.75 0.80 -13.02
CA THR A 297 -12.12 1.30 -12.82
C THR A 297 -13.09 0.72 -13.83
N LEU A 298 -12.66 0.52 -15.09
CA LEU A 298 -13.53 0.11 -16.19
C LEU A 298 -13.50 -1.41 -16.47
N ALA A 299 -12.44 -2.11 -16.08
CA ALA A 299 -12.25 -3.53 -16.38
C ALA A 299 -11.26 -4.19 -15.40
N ASP A 300 -11.31 -5.52 -15.25
CA ASP A 300 -10.34 -6.26 -14.46
C ASP A 300 -9.01 -6.54 -15.20
N ARG A 301 -8.60 -5.64 -16.09
CA ARG A 301 -7.34 -5.74 -16.85
C ARG A 301 -6.88 -4.38 -17.38
N PRO A 302 -5.57 -4.21 -17.63
CA PRO A 302 -5.06 -3.03 -18.32
C PRO A 302 -5.69 -2.88 -19.71
N ILE A 303 -6.11 -1.65 -20.06
CA ILE A 303 -6.69 -1.33 -21.36
C ILE A 303 -5.60 -0.78 -22.28
N ASN A 304 -5.27 -1.53 -23.34
CA ASN A 304 -4.19 -1.18 -24.27
C ASN A 304 -4.30 0.24 -24.86
N ALA A 305 -5.52 0.70 -25.16
CA ALA A 305 -5.74 2.05 -25.68
C ALA A 305 -5.35 3.15 -24.68
N LEU A 306 -5.58 2.92 -23.38
CA LEU A 306 -5.17 3.86 -22.32
C LEU A 306 -3.66 3.82 -22.12
N LEU A 307 -3.06 2.62 -22.09
CA LEU A 307 -1.60 2.47 -22.00
C LEU A 307 -0.87 3.14 -23.17
N SER A 308 -1.36 2.96 -24.40
CA SER A 308 -0.74 3.60 -25.58
C SER A 308 -0.87 5.13 -25.55
N ARG A 309 -1.98 5.67 -25.04
CA ARG A 309 -2.12 7.12 -24.84
C ARG A 309 -1.20 7.63 -23.73
N ALA A 310 -1.00 6.87 -22.66
CA ALA A 310 -0.08 7.23 -21.59
C ALA A 310 1.38 7.31 -22.09
N GLU A 311 1.81 6.35 -22.91
CA GLU A 311 3.15 6.37 -23.53
C GLU A 311 3.37 7.64 -24.38
N LYS A 312 2.31 8.12 -25.05
CA LYS A 312 2.32 9.36 -25.85
C LYS A 312 2.07 10.63 -25.03
N ARG A 313 1.91 10.50 -23.71
CA ARG A 313 1.55 11.58 -22.78
C ARG A 313 0.24 12.31 -23.14
N GLN A 314 -0.77 11.56 -23.59
CA GLN A 314 -2.06 12.06 -24.09
C GLN A 314 -3.23 11.88 -23.11
N LEU A 315 -2.98 11.49 -21.87
CA LEU A 315 -4.00 11.46 -20.82
C LEU A 315 -3.95 12.79 -20.07
N ALA A 316 -5.09 13.49 -20.04
CA ALA A 316 -5.23 14.75 -19.29
C ALA A 316 -5.09 14.46 -17.80
#